data_AF-A0A350AEX4-F1
#
_entry.id   AF-A0A350AEX4-F1
#
_cell.length_a   1.000
_cell.length_b   1.000
_cell.length_c   1.000
_cell.angle_alpha   90.00
_cell.angle_beta   90.00
_cell.angle_gamma   90.00
#
_symmetry.space_group_name_H-M   'P 1'
#
loop_
_entity.id
_entity.type
_entity.pdbx_description
1 polymer ?
#
loop_
_entity_poly.entity_id
_entity_poly.type
_entity_poly.pdbx_seq_one_letter_code
_entity_poly.pdbx_strand_id
1 'polypeptide(L)'
;MDATLFRAAFNPIIAEAHDASHGLYHAATGDTLVQGKSGLPIFVGVMSFAVKAVIDKVAETNDLADGDIFIFNDAHLGGTHLSDMRLVRPYYRDGTLFCWLASVG
;
A
#
# COMPACT_ATOMS: atom_id res chain seq x y z
N MET A 1 -2.94 -10.29 6.67
CA MET A 1 -1.72 -9.59 6.23
C MET A 1 -0.87 -9.22 7.44
N ASP A 2 -1.43 -8.53 8.44
CA ASP A 2 -0.76 -8.11 9.69
C ASP A 2 0.14 -9.20 10.32
N ALA A 3 -0.44 -10.35 10.68
CA ALA A 3 0.31 -11.44 11.32
C ALA A 3 1.47 -11.98 10.46
N THR A 4 1.35 -11.92 9.14
CA THR A 4 2.41 -12.37 8.23
C THR A 4 3.55 -11.36 8.21
N LEU A 5 3.27 -10.06 8.13
CA LEU A 5 4.34 -9.05 8.13
C LEU A 5 5.06 -9.04 9.47
N PHE A 6 4.33 -8.93 10.58
CA PHE A 6 4.96 -8.78 11.91
C PHE A 6 5.86 -9.96 12.26
N ARG A 7 5.46 -11.18 11.89
CA ARG A 7 6.27 -12.39 12.13
C ARG A 7 7.45 -12.55 11.17
N ALA A 8 7.44 -11.88 10.02
CA ALA A 8 8.52 -11.93 9.04
C ALA A 8 9.53 -10.78 9.22
N ALA A 9 9.14 -9.71 9.91
CA ALA A 9 9.98 -8.55 10.14
C ALA A 9 11.15 -8.89 11.07
N PHE A 10 12.33 -8.37 10.73
CA PHE A 10 13.53 -8.48 11.55
C PHE A 10 13.63 -7.35 12.59
N ASN A 11 13.14 -6.15 12.26
CA ASN A 11 13.25 -5.00 13.16
C ASN A 11 12.11 -5.01 14.21
N PRO A 12 12.39 -4.61 15.45
CA PRO A 12 11.37 -4.56 16.51
C PRO A 12 10.29 -3.50 16.25
N ILE A 13 10.58 -2.49 15.42
CA ILE A 13 9.62 -1.43 15.06
C ILE A 13 8.40 -2.04 14.33
N ILE A 14 8.61 -2.96 13.39
CA ILE A 14 7.49 -3.64 12.71
C ILE A 14 7.07 -4.89 13.50
N ALA A 15 8.03 -5.69 13.99
CA ALA A 15 7.73 -6.99 14.59
C ALA A 15 6.97 -6.90 15.92
N GLU A 16 7.26 -5.88 16.73
CA GLU A 16 6.72 -5.74 18.09
C GLU A 16 5.88 -4.47 18.27
N ALA A 17 6.32 -3.34 17.70
CA ALA A 17 5.60 -2.07 17.82
C ALA A 17 4.49 -1.90 16.75
N HIS A 18 4.45 -2.77 15.75
CA HIS A 18 3.44 -2.79 14.67
C HIS A 18 3.34 -1.46 13.92
N ASP A 19 4.46 -0.77 13.71
CA ASP A 19 4.55 0.43 12.88
C ASP A 19 4.49 0.06 11.39
N ALA A 20 3.33 -0.42 10.98
CA ALA A 20 3.03 -0.86 9.63
C ALA A 20 1.52 -0.90 9.41
N SER A 21 1.07 -1.01 8.16
CA SER A 21 -0.32 -1.25 7.82
C SER A 21 -0.49 -1.80 6.41
N HIS A 22 -1.59 -2.51 6.18
CA HIS A 22 -1.92 -3.12 4.89
C HIS A 22 -3.39 -2.93 4.59
N GLY A 23 -3.75 -2.83 3.31
CA GLY A 23 -5.14 -2.67 2.93
C GLY A 23 -5.43 -3.04 1.48
N LEU A 24 -6.72 -3.07 1.18
CA LEU A 24 -7.23 -3.10 -0.19
C LEU A 24 -7.84 -1.74 -0.52
N TYR A 25 -7.60 -1.28 -1.74
CA TYR A 25 -7.98 0.03 -2.21
C TYR A 25 -8.73 -0.07 -3.54
N HIS A 26 -9.66 0.85 -3.76
CA HIS A 26 -10.54 0.85 -4.93
C HIS A 26 -9.74 1.00 -6.22
N ALA A 27 -10.08 0.21 -7.25
CA ALA A 27 -9.31 0.11 -8.49
C ALA A 27 -9.11 1.45 -9.21
N ALA A 28 -10.16 2.28 -9.27
CA ALA A 28 -10.14 3.53 -10.03
C ALA A 28 -9.80 4.76 -9.18
N THR A 29 -10.23 4.78 -7.91
CA THR A 29 -10.12 6.00 -7.08
C THR A 29 -8.98 5.93 -6.07
N GLY A 30 -8.49 4.73 -5.73
CA GLY A 30 -7.50 4.54 -4.66
C GLY A 30 -8.08 4.67 -3.25
N ASP A 31 -9.41 4.80 -3.10
CA ASP A 31 -10.05 4.90 -1.78
C ASP A 31 -9.86 3.62 -0.97
N THR A 32 -9.62 3.78 0.33
CA THR A 32 -9.48 2.65 1.27
C THR A 32 -10.78 1.85 1.34
N LEU A 33 -10.74 0.57 0.98
CA LEU A 33 -11.89 -0.34 1.09
C LEU A 33 -11.88 -1.10 2.41
N VAL A 34 -10.71 -1.61 2.79
CA VAL A 34 -10.49 -2.34 4.04
C VAL A 34 -9.02 -2.22 4.43
N GLN A 35 -8.76 -2.24 5.74
CA GLN A 35 -7.42 -2.17 6.28
C GLN A 35 -7.21 -3.20 7.39
N GLY A 36 -5.94 -3.55 7.62
CA GLY A 36 -5.50 -4.38 8.74
C GLY A 36 -5.96 -3.82 10.07
N LYS A 37 -6.28 -4.72 11.01
CA LYS A 37 -6.82 -4.35 12.32
C LYS A 37 -5.74 -3.82 13.25
N SER A 38 -4.52 -4.33 13.10
CA SER A 38 -3.43 -4.12 14.06
C SER A 38 -2.41 -3.07 13.60
N GLY A 39 -2.57 -2.51 12.40
CA GLY A 39 -1.70 -1.46 11.90
C GLY A 39 -2.02 -0.09 12.48
N LEU A 40 -1.10 0.86 12.33
CA LEU A 40 -1.30 2.21 12.87
C LEU A 40 -2.43 2.97 12.14
N PRO A 41 -3.36 3.63 12.87
CA PRO A 41 -4.49 4.35 12.26
C PRO A 41 -4.10 5.49 11.30
N ILE A 42 -2.90 6.06 11.45
CA ILE A 42 -2.41 7.12 10.54
C ILE A 42 -2.41 6.65 9.08
N PHE A 43 -2.14 5.36 8.86
CA PHE A 43 -2.11 4.76 7.54
C PHE A 43 -3.49 4.63 6.89
N VAL A 44 -4.58 4.73 7.64
CA VAL A 44 -5.95 4.76 7.07
C VAL A 44 -6.11 5.94 6.11
N GLY A 45 -5.57 7.10 6.51
CA GLY A 45 -5.68 8.33 5.75
C GLY A 45 -4.60 8.49 4.69
N VAL A 46 -3.35 8.14 5.00
CA VAL A 46 -2.24 8.49 4.11
C VAL A 46 -2.03 7.51 2.95
N MET A 47 -2.41 6.23 3.11
CA MET A 47 -2.17 5.22 2.09
C MET A 47 -3.06 5.32 0.86
N SER A 48 -4.25 5.91 0.97
CA SER A 48 -5.10 6.17 -0.20
C SER A 48 -4.44 7.15 -1.17
N PHE A 49 -3.72 8.17 -0.66
CA PHE A 49 -2.92 9.08 -1.48
C PHE A 49 -1.76 8.36 -2.16
N ALA A 50 -1.08 7.46 -1.44
CA ALA A 50 -0.02 6.62 -1.99
C ALA A 50 -0.53 5.76 -3.16
N VAL A 51 -1.66 5.08 -2.98
CA VAL A 51 -2.28 4.28 -4.04
C VAL A 51 -2.72 5.17 -5.21
N LYS A 52 -3.31 6.34 -4.92
CA LYS A 52 -3.71 7.29 -5.96
C LYS A 52 -2.53 7.78 -6.79
N ALA A 53 -1.37 8.03 -6.17
CA ALA A 53 -0.16 8.42 -6.88
C ALA A 53 0.31 7.33 -7.87
N VAL A 54 0.19 6.05 -7.50
CA VAL A 54 0.47 4.94 -8.42
C VAL A 54 -0.55 4.88 -9.54
N ILE A 55 -1.86 5.00 -9.23
CA ILE A 55 -2.93 5.04 -10.25
C ILE A 55 -2.68 6.15 -11.28
N ASP A 56 -2.32 7.35 -10.82
CA ASP A 56 -2.05 8.48 -11.71
C ASP A 56 -0.81 8.23 -12.55
N LYS A 57 0.25 7.69 -11.95
CA LYS A 57 1.48 7.37 -12.66
C LYS A 57 1.26 6.37 -13.79
N VAL A 58 0.52 5.30 -13.52
CA VAL A 58 0.27 4.25 -14.53
C VAL A 58 -0.71 4.70 -15.61
N ALA A 59 -1.62 5.62 -15.28
CA ALA A 59 -2.50 6.23 -16.26
C ALA A 59 -1.72 7.13 -17.24
N GLU A 60 -0.68 7.83 -16.77
CA GLU A 60 0.20 8.65 -17.62
C GLU A 60 1.11 7.80 -18.51
N THR A 61 1.69 6.72 -17.98
CA THR A 61 2.67 5.90 -18.71
C THR A 61 2.04 4.80 -19.54
N ASN A 62 0.76 4.45 -19.27
CA ASN A 62 0.09 3.26 -19.80
C ASN A 62 0.93 1.98 -19.57
N ASP A 63 1.58 1.91 -18.41
CA ASP A 63 2.50 0.84 -18.02
C ASP A 63 2.00 0.20 -16.72
N LEU A 64 1.21 -0.86 -16.88
CA LEU A 64 0.66 -1.65 -15.78
C LEU A 64 0.40 -3.09 -16.24
N ALA A 65 1.04 -4.03 -15.58
CA ALA A 65 0.83 -5.46 -15.78
C ALA A 65 0.38 -6.16 -14.48
N ASP A 66 -0.26 -7.32 -14.64
CA ASP A 66 -0.55 -8.19 -13.51
C ASP A 66 0.75 -8.71 -12.90
N GLY A 67 0.87 -8.57 -11.57
CA GLY A 67 2.06 -8.95 -10.82
C GLY A 67 3.05 -7.82 -10.56
N ASP A 68 2.86 -6.63 -11.14
CA ASP A 68 3.73 -5.48 -10.87
C ASP A 68 3.71 -5.07 -9.40
N ILE A 69 4.82 -4.48 -8.94
CA ILE A 69 4.94 -3.93 -7.59
C ILE A 69 5.63 -2.58 -7.68
N PHE A 70 4.92 -1.54 -7.24
CA PHE A 70 5.45 -0.18 -7.12
C PHE A 70 6.00 0.01 -5.71
N ILE A 71 7.22 0.54 -5.62
CA ILE A 71 7.91 0.82 -4.35
C ILE A 71 8.36 2.27 -4.29
N PHE A 72 8.03 2.96 -3.20
CA PHE A 72 8.41 4.36 -2.99
C PHE A 72 8.25 4.79 -1.53
N ASN A 73 8.89 5.90 -1.17
CA ASN A 73 8.84 6.50 0.16
C ASN A 73 8.86 8.04 0.12
N ASP A 74 8.43 8.62 -1.00
CA ASP A 74 8.27 10.07 -1.09
C ASP A 74 7.17 10.53 -0.12
N ALA A 75 7.58 11.26 0.91
CA ALA A 75 6.70 11.76 1.97
C ALA A 75 5.64 12.74 1.43
N HIS A 76 5.86 13.35 0.25
CA HIS A 76 4.90 14.24 -0.38
C HIS A 76 3.80 13.52 -1.16
N LEU A 77 4.00 12.26 -1.54
CA LEU A 77 3.02 11.48 -2.31
C LEU A 77 2.16 10.57 -1.42
N GLY A 78 2.74 10.03 -0.34
CA GLY A 78 2.07 9.04 0.51
C GLY A 78 2.11 9.33 2.00
N GLY A 79 2.69 10.47 2.40
CA GLY A 79 2.69 10.97 3.77
C GLY A 79 3.83 10.50 4.69
N THR A 80 3.66 10.84 5.97
CA THR A 80 4.50 10.54 7.14
C THR A 80 5.95 11.00 7.04
N HIS A 81 6.86 10.14 6.61
CA HIS A 81 8.30 10.40 6.54
C HIS A 81 9.04 9.34 5.71
N LEU A 82 10.31 9.62 5.41
CA LEU A 82 11.18 8.81 4.55
C LEU A 82 11.31 7.33 4.97
N SER A 83 11.20 7.04 6.27
CA SER A 83 11.35 5.67 6.80
C SER A 83 10.22 4.73 6.37
N ASP A 84 9.05 5.27 5.99
CA ASP A 84 7.88 4.45 5.68
C ASP A 84 7.93 4.02 4.21
N MET A 85 8.30 2.76 3.98
CA MET A 85 8.37 2.21 2.63
C MET A 85 6.99 1.70 2.20
N ARG A 86 6.53 2.12 1.03
CA ARG A 86 5.23 1.73 0.50
C ARG A 86 5.42 0.74 -0.63
N LEU A 87 4.62 -0.32 -0.59
CA LEU A 87 4.48 -1.26 -1.68
C LEU A 87 3.03 -1.21 -2.14
N VAL A 88 2.80 -0.99 -3.43
CA VAL A 88 1.47 -0.97 -4.05
C VAL A 88 1.47 -1.95 -5.21
N ARG A 89 0.49 -2.84 -5.26
CA ARG A 89 0.38 -3.90 -6.26
C ARG A 89 -1.05 -3.94 -6.83
N PRO A 90 -1.24 -3.99 -8.15
CA PRO A 90 -2.55 -4.27 -8.73
C PRO A 90 -2.95 -5.73 -8.48
N TYR A 91 -4.25 -5.95 -8.29
CA TYR A 91 -4.84 -7.28 -8.26
C TYR A 91 -5.82 -7.44 -9.39
N TYR A 92 -5.52 -8.38 -10.28
CA TYR A 92 -6.40 -8.71 -11.37
C TYR A 92 -7.33 -9.87 -11.01
N ARG A 93 -8.57 -9.77 -11.49
CA ARG A 93 -9.55 -10.84 -11.45
C ARG A 93 -10.22 -10.90 -12.83
N ASP A 94 -10.26 -12.10 -13.41
CA ASP A 94 -10.86 -12.33 -14.73
C ASP A 94 -10.29 -11.40 -15.82
N GLY A 95 -8.98 -11.11 -15.75
CA GLY A 95 -8.28 -10.22 -16.69
C GLY A 95 -8.54 -8.72 -16.50
N THR A 96 -9.26 -8.33 -15.45
CA THR A 96 -9.58 -6.93 -15.13
C THR A 96 -8.99 -6.52 -13.80
N LEU A 97 -8.53 -5.27 -13.69
CA LEU A 97 -8.06 -4.71 -12.42
C LEU A 97 -9.23 -4.67 -11.43
N PHE A 98 -9.15 -5.46 -10.37
CA PHE A 98 -10.20 -5.59 -9.35
C PHE A 98 -9.99 -4.62 -8.18
N CYS A 99 -8.76 -4.53 -7.67
CA CYS A 99 -8.38 -3.61 -6.60
C CYS A 99 -6.86 -3.45 -6.55
N TRP A 100 -6.39 -2.58 -5.65
CA TRP A 100 -4.98 -2.46 -5.29
C TRP A 100 -4.75 -3.06 -3.91
N LEU A 101 -3.65 -3.80 -3.75
CA LEU A 101 -3.11 -4.15 -2.44
C LEU A 101 -2.02 -3.14 -2.13
N ALA A 102 -2.03 -2.59 -0.91
CA ALA A 102 -0.90 -1.80 -0.46
C ALA A 102 -0.45 -2.17 0.94
N SER A 103 0.84 -1.96 1.17
CA SER A 103 1.55 -2.24 2.41
C SER A 103 2.48 -1.08 2.72
N VAL A 104 2.58 -0.72 4.00
CA VAL A 104 3.55 0.25 4.52
C VAL A 104 4.19 -0.26 5.80
N GLY A 105 5.45 0.08 6.02
CA GLY A 105 6.26 -0.23 7.19
C GLY A 105 7.72 0.13 6.96
#